data_AF-A0A4Q9G1X6-F1
#
_entry.id   AF-A0A4Q9G1X6-F1
#
_cell.length_a   1.000
_cell.length_b   1.000
_cell.length_c   1.000
_cell.angle_alpha   90.00
_cell.angle_beta   90.00
_cell.angle_gamma   90.00
#
_symmetry.space_group_name_H-M   'P 1'
#
loop_
_entity.id
_entity.type
_entity.pdbx_description
1 polymer ?
#
loop_
_entity_poly.entity_id
_entity_poly.type
_entity_poly.pdbx_seq_one_letter_code
_entity_poly.pdbx_strand_id
1 'polypeptide(L)' 'MRNCDILIAGGALMLVAGLVAKAMSDRDADQKNNRYVRSAGTREMRAPPRQWDRVDEALDESFPASDPPGGY' A
#
# COMPACT_ATOMS: atom_id res chain seq x y z
N MET A 1 0.22 -47.18 17.55
CA MET A 1 1.29 -46.32 17.00
C MET A 1 0.79 -45.42 15.86
N ARG A 2 -0.14 -45.87 14.98
CA ARG A 2 -0.61 -45.15 13.78
C ARG A 2 -1.45 -43.87 14.03
N ASN A 3 -1.97 -43.66 15.24
CA ASN A 3 -2.92 -42.58 15.55
C ASN A 3 -2.20 -41.28 15.94
N CYS A 4 -0.97 -41.38 16.48
CA CYS A 4 -0.13 -40.22 16.79
C CYS A 4 0.46 -39.58 15.53
N ASP A 5 0.80 -40.39 14.50
CA ASP A 5 1.31 -39.87 13.23
C ASP A 5 0.30 -38.96 12.52
N ILE A 6 -1.00 -39.30 12.61
CA ILE A 6 -2.08 -38.50 12.04
C ILE A 6 -2.24 -37.17 12.78
N LEU A 7 -2.09 -37.17 14.12
CA LEU A 7 -2.16 -35.95 14.93
C LEU A 7 -0.96 -35.03 14.69
N ILE A 8 0.24 -35.60 14.56
CA ILE A 8 1.47 -34.84 14.26
C ILE A 8 1.41 -34.27 12.83
N ALA A 9 0.98 -35.07 11.85
CA ALA A 9 0.84 -34.61 10.46
C ALA A 9 -0.25 -33.53 10.32
N GLY A 10 -1.39 -33.69 11.00
CA GLY A 10 -2.47 -32.70 10.99
C GLY A 10 -2.06 -31.38 11.64
N GLY A 11 -1.34 -31.43 12.76
CA GLY A 11 -0.79 -30.25 13.43
C GLY A 11 0.25 -29.53 12.59
N ALA A 12 1.17 -30.27 11.95
CA ALA A 12 2.18 -29.72 11.05
C ALA A 12 1.55 -29.06 9.81
N LEU A 13 0.53 -29.68 9.22
CA LEU A 13 -0.23 -29.12 8.09
C LEU A 13 -0.90 -27.81 8.48
N MET A 14 -1.57 -27.77 9.64
CA MET A 14 -2.22 -26.54 10.13
C MET A 14 -1.23 -25.42 10.43
N LEU A 15 -0.06 -25.75 10.98
CA LEU A 15 0.99 -24.77 11.26
C LEU A 15 1.54 -24.17 9.95
N VAL A 16 1.85 -25.03 8.96
CA VAL A 16 2.31 -24.58 7.63
C VAL A 16 1.23 -23.75 6.93
N ALA A 17 -0.03 -24.19 6.95
CA ALA A 17 -1.14 -23.45 6.36
C ALA A 17 -1.33 -22.07 7.01
N GLY A 18 -1.24 -21.98 8.34
CA GLY A 18 -1.31 -20.71 9.06
C GLY A 18 -0.16 -19.76 8.72
N LEU A 19 1.06 -20.29 8.55
CA LEU A 19 2.25 -19.50 8.19
C LEU A 19 2.14 -18.97 6.75
N VAL A 20 1.64 -19.79 5.81
CA VAL A 20 1.35 -19.38 4.43
C VAL A 20 0.26 -18.32 4.38
N ALA A 21 -0.84 -18.49 5.13
CA ALA A 21 -1.93 -17.52 5.17
C ALA A 21 -1.49 -16.16 5.73
N LYS A 22 -0.65 -16.15 6.79
CA LYS A 22 -0.09 -14.91 7.33
C LYS A 22 0.84 -14.21 6.35
N ALA A 23 1.72 -14.96 5.66
CA ALA A 23 2.62 -14.39 4.66
C ALA A 23 1.87 -13.76 3.47
N MET A 24 0.68 -14.25 3.13
CA MET A 24 -0.19 -13.63 2.13
C MET A 24 -0.86 -12.35 2.67
N SER A 25 -1.37 -12.36 3.91
CA SER A 25 -1.98 -11.16 4.52
C SER A 25 -1.02 -9.99 4.69
N ASP A 26 0.24 -10.25 5.04
CA ASP A 26 1.23 -9.17 5.24
C ASP A 26 1.54 -8.44 3.90
N ARG A 27 1.35 -9.10 2.74
CA ARG A 27 1.46 -8.45 1.41
C ARG A 27 0.29 -7.53 1.09
N ASP A 28 -0.92 -7.90 1.51
CA ASP A 28 -2.12 -7.07 1.31
C ASP A 28 -2.14 -5.85 2.24
N ALA A 29 -1.45 -5.92 3.39
CA ALA A 29 -1.35 -4.81 4.33
C ALA A 29 -0.46 -3.67 3.80
N ASP A 30 0.61 -3.99 3.05
CA ASP A 30 1.51 -3.00 2.44
C ASP A 30 0.82 -2.22 1.30
N GLN A 31 -0.02 -2.89 0.50
CA GLN A 31 -0.77 -2.26 -0.58
C GLN A 31 -1.86 -1.30 -0.08
N LYS A 32 -2.36 -1.48 1.14
CA LYS A 32 -3.45 -0.67 1.73
C LYS A 32 -2.98 0.62 2.38
N ASN A 33 -1.73 1.01 2.21
CA ASN A 33 -1.26 2.33 2.61
C ASN A 33 -1.71 3.37 1.57
N ASN A 34 -3.04 3.55 1.46
CA ASN A 34 -3.69 4.60 0.66
C ASN A 34 -3.41 5.94 1.34
N ARG A 35 -2.17 6.43 1.19
CA ARG A 35 -1.78 7.77 1.62
C ARG A 35 -2.74 8.73 0.94
N TYR A 36 -3.46 9.52 1.73
CA TYR A 36 -4.35 10.54 1.20
C TYR A 36 -3.54 11.51 0.34
N VAL A 37 -3.78 11.49 -0.97
CA VAL A 37 -3.21 12.44 -1.93
C VAL A 37 -4.26 13.52 -2.17
N ARG A 38 -3.89 14.78 -1.93
CA ARG A 38 -4.76 15.91 -2.25
C ARG A 38 -4.82 16.12 -3.77
N SER A 39 -5.96 16.55 -4.28
CA SER A 39 -6.05 17.00 -5.68
C SER A 39 -5.19 18.25 -5.91
N ALA A 40 -4.69 18.38 -7.14
CA ALA A 40 -3.99 19.59 -7.59
C ALA A 40 -4.94 20.81 -7.65
N GLY A 41 -4.35 21.99 -7.64
CA GLY A 41 -5.01 23.28 -7.83
C GLY A 41 -5.14 24.13 -6.56
N THR A 42 -5.38 25.42 -6.79
CA THR A 42 -5.53 26.44 -5.74
C THR A 42 -6.74 26.24 -4.83
N ARG A 43 -7.83 25.66 -5.35
CA ARG A 43 -9.06 25.37 -4.58
C ARG A 43 -8.82 24.38 -3.44
N GLU A 44 -7.82 23.52 -3.62
CA GLU A 44 -7.45 22.47 -2.66
C GLU A 44 -6.34 22.94 -1.70
N MET A 45 -5.88 24.20 -1.82
CA MET A 45 -4.89 24.80 -0.94
C MET A 45 -5.55 25.46 0.26
N ARG A 46 -4.97 25.26 1.45
CA ARG A 46 -5.43 25.90 2.68
C ARG A 46 -5.30 27.43 2.66
N ALA A 47 -4.29 27.94 1.96
CA ALA A 47 -4.02 29.36 1.82
C ALA A 47 -3.55 29.62 0.38
N PRO A 48 -4.48 29.82 -0.57
CA PRO A 48 -4.13 30.01 -1.97
C PRO A 48 -3.41 31.35 -2.18
N PRO A 49 -2.46 31.43 -3.13
CA PRO A 49 -1.80 32.68 -3.46
C PRO A 49 -2.76 33.66 -4.15
N ARG A 50 -2.47 34.96 -4.04
CA ARG A 50 -3.29 36.02 -4.66
C ARG A 50 -3.23 36.01 -6.19
N GLN A 51 -2.12 35.55 -6.73
CA GLN A 51 -1.88 35.40 -8.16
C GLN A 51 -1.51 33.94 -8.41
N TRP A 52 -2.04 33.40 -9.49
CA TRP A 52 -1.81 32.04 -9.93
C TRP A 52 -1.84 32.06 -11.44
N ASP A 53 -0.72 31.71 -12.06
CA ASP A 53 -0.59 31.73 -13.50
C ASP A 53 -0.51 30.31 -14.10
N ARG A 54 -0.37 30.25 -15.42
CA ARG A 54 -0.34 28.98 -16.15
C ARG A 54 0.93 28.18 -15.86
N VAL A 55 2.03 28.84 -15.49
CA VAL A 55 3.28 28.17 -15.11
C VAL A 55 3.10 27.53 -13.74
N ASP A 56 2.46 28.23 -12.80
CA ASP A 56 2.12 27.68 -11.48
C ASP A 56 1.23 26.44 -11.58
N GLU A 57 0.18 26.47 -12.41
CA GLU A 57 -0.71 25.31 -12.65
C GLU A 57 0.05 24.13 -13.25
N ALA A 58 0.87 24.37 -14.29
CA ALA A 58 1.64 23.32 -14.94
C ALA A 58 2.67 22.69 -13.99
N LEU A 59 3.23 23.48 -13.08
CA LEU A 59 4.10 22.96 -12.03
C LEU A 59 3.33 22.13 -11.00
N ASP A 60 2.13 22.51 -10.58
CA ASP A 60 1.34 21.72 -9.62
C ASP A 60 0.83 20.39 -10.24
N GLU A 61 0.50 20.37 -11.53
CA GLU A 61 0.02 19.17 -12.24
C GLU A 61 1.15 18.21 -12.67
N SER A 62 2.38 18.71 -12.88
CA SER A 62 3.47 17.91 -13.47
C SER A 62 4.16 16.94 -12.51
N PHE A 63 3.91 17.07 -11.21
CA PHE A 63 4.46 16.13 -10.23
C PHE A 63 3.44 15.03 -9.92
N PRO A 64 3.69 13.76 -10.28
CA PRO A 64 3.18 12.70 -9.44
C PRO A 64 3.77 12.95 -8.04
N ALA A 65 2.92 13.05 -7.03
CA ALA A 65 3.33 12.97 -5.64
C ALA A 65 3.91 11.56 -5.41
N SER A 66 5.17 11.34 -5.78
CA SER A 66 5.91 10.09 -5.66
C SER A 66 5.29 8.94 -6.47
N ASP A 67 5.71 8.75 -7.73
CA ASP A 67 5.74 7.38 -8.25
C ASP A 67 6.54 6.55 -7.22
N PRO A 68 5.94 5.54 -6.56
CA PRO A 68 6.71 4.68 -5.69
C PRO A 68 7.84 4.07 -6.53
N PRO A 69 9.04 3.82 -5.96
CA PRO A 69 10.14 3.28 -6.72
C PRO A 69 9.67 2.01 -7.46
N GLY A 70 9.56 2.09 -8.78
CA GLY A 70 9.48 0.92 -9.63
C GLY A 70 10.81 0.22 -9.47
N GLY A 71 10.81 -0.96 -8.82
CA GLY A 71 12.03 -1.69 -8.52
C GLY A 71 12.89 -1.89 -9.76
N TYR A 72 14.05 -1.24 -9.77
CA TYR A 72 15.21 -1.56 -10.59
C TYR A 72 16.14 -2.46 -9.80
#